data_AF-A0A2N1NHK3-F1
#
_entry.id   AF-A0A2N1NHK3-F1
#
_cell.length_a   1.000
_cell.length_b   1.000
_cell.length_c   1.000
_cell.angle_alpha   90.00
_cell.angle_beta   90.00
_cell.angle_gamma   90.00
#
_symmetry.space_group_name_H-M   'P 1'
#
loop_
_entity.id
_entity.type
_entity.pdbx_description
1 polymer ?
#
loop_
_entity_poly.entity_id
_entity_poly.type
_entity_poly.pdbx_seq_one_letter_code
_entity_poly.pdbx_strand_id
1 'polypeptide(L)'
;MPFTYFLCPANSPKTFSSKSSLFIHERAVHPNNKIISHSRCLTSLSLYDIHHFKQSFVMQLKARLQFHRSEPQVKTLKMEPFSEGLFIILFYNEPTFQYSPAKRMYTCKFKGSQGYERLGILFENKNWGSKK
;
A
#
# COMPACT_ATOMS: atom_id res chain seq x y z
N MET A 1 -22.27 -13.79 -10.67
CA MET A 1 -22.10 -13.92 -9.21
C MET A 1 -22.19 -12.54 -8.57
N PRO A 2 -22.95 -12.35 -7.47
CA PRO A 2 -23.05 -11.08 -6.76
C PRO A 2 -21.76 -10.75 -6.00
N PHE A 3 -21.46 -9.46 -5.83
CA PHE A 3 -20.27 -8.99 -5.10
C PHE A 3 -20.67 -8.55 -3.69
N THR A 4 -20.23 -9.28 -2.66
CA THR A 4 -20.60 -8.99 -1.27
C THR A 4 -19.51 -8.23 -0.53
N TYR A 5 -19.88 -7.15 0.14
CA TYR A 5 -19.01 -6.37 1.01
C TYR A 5 -19.39 -6.58 2.48
N PHE A 6 -18.45 -7.08 3.27
CA PHE A 6 -18.68 -7.48 4.67
C PHE A 6 -18.23 -6.43 5.70
N LEU A 7 -17.65 -5.31 5.26
CA LEU A 7 -17.01 -4.32 6.16
C LEU A 7 -17.89 -3.10 6.44
N CYS A 8 -19.20 -3.18 6.18
CA CYS A 8 -20.13 -2.09 6.38
C CYS A 8 -20.41 -1.85 7.89
N PRO A 9 -20.54 -0.58 8.36
CA PRO A 9 -20.70 -0.27 9.79
C PRO A 9 -22.02 -0.77 10.40
N ALA A 10 -23.02 -1.03 9.55
CA ALA A 10 -24.35 -1.49 9.97
C ALA A 10 -24.44 -3.02 10.17
N ASN A 11 -23.32 -3.75 10.20
CA ASN A 11 -23.24 -5.21 10.35
C ASN A 11 -24.08 -6.04 9.34
N SER A 12 -24.60 -5.42 8.27
CA SER A 12 -25.27 -6.11 7.17
C SER A 12 -24.33 -6.20 5.97
N PRO A 13 -24.03 -7.42 5.47
CA PRO A 13 -23.33 -7.58 4.21
C PRO A 13 -24.12 -6.91 3.09
N LYS A 14 -23.47 -6.02 2.33
CA LYS A 14 -24.10 -5.41 1.16
C LYS A 14 -23.72 -6.18 -0.09
N THR A 15 -24.73 -6.62 -0.84
CA THR A 15 -24.56 -7.26 -2.14
C THR A 15 -24.70 -6.23 -3.25
N PHE A 16 -23.78 -6.30 -4.22
CA PHE A 16 -23.74 -5.41 -5.36
C PHE A 16 -23.86 -6.22 -6.65
N SER A 17 -24.59 -5.66 -7.61
CA SER A 17 -24.79 -6.23 -8.94
C SER A 17 -23.52 -6.23 -9.79
N SER A 18 -22.53 -5.38 -9.48
CA SER A 18 -21.27 -5.32 -10.19
C SER A 18 -20.08 -4.93 -9.29
N LYS A 19 -18.87 -5.22 -9.76
CA LYS A 19 -17.62 -4.81 -9.11
C LYS A 19 -17.47 -3.29 -9.07
N SER A 20 -18.00 -2.59 -10.07
CA SER A 20 -17.97 -1.13 -10.16
C SER A 20 -18.84 -0.48 -9.09
N SER A 21 -20.07 -0.97 -8.89
CA SER A 21 -20.95 -0.46 -7.83
C SER A 21 -20.41 -0.76 -6.44
N LEU A 22 -19.79 -1.93 -6.24
CA LEU A 22 -19.03 -2.23 -5.03
C LEU A 22 -17.91 -1.21 -4.78
N PHE A 23 -17.11 -0.89 -5.80
CA PHE A 23 -15.99 0.04 -5.66
C PHE A 23 -16.45 1.49 -5.37
N ILE A 24 -17.52 1.94 -6.02
CA ILE A 24 -18.12 3.26 -5.75
C ILE A 24 -18.58 3.34 -4.29
N HIS A 25 -19.28 2.30 -3.81
CA HIS A 25 -19.71 2.22 -2.43
C HIS A 25 -18.53 2.23 -1.45
N GLU A 26 -17.50 1.42 -1.71
CA GLU A 26 -16.29 1.36 -0.88
C GLU A 26 -15.63 2.74 -0.78
N ARG A 27 -15.50 3.48 -1.89
CA ARG A 27 -14.92 4.83 -1.87
C ARG A 27 -15.76 5.84 -1.10
N ALA A 28 -17.08 5.75 -1.21
CA ALA A 28 -17.99 6.70 -0.58
C ALA A 28 -18.10 6.48 0.93
N VAL A 29 -18.14 5.22 1.37
CA VAL A 29 -18.41 4.84 2.77
C VAL A 29 -17.12 4.50 3.53
N HIS A 30 -16.09 4.02 2.84
CA HIS A 30 -14.83 3.53 3.41
C HIS A 30 -13.57 4.12 2.74
N PRO A 31 -13.45 5.46 2.62
CA PRO A 31 -12.39 6.11 1.84
C PRO A 31 -10.95 5.82 2.33
N ASN A 32 -10.78 5.38 3.59
CA ASN A 32 -9.50 5.07 4.21
C ASN A 32 -9.50 3.67 4.86
N ASN A 33 -10.14 2.70 4.21
CA ASN A 33 -10.25 1.36 4.78
C ASN A 33 -8.88 0.74 5.08
N LYS A 34 -8.66 0.35 6.34
CA LYS A 34 -7.49 -0.43 6.77
C LYS A 34 -7.84 -1.88 7.13
N ILE A 35 -9.12 -2.26 7.04
CA ILE A 35 -9.56 -3.59 7.47
C ILE A 35 -9.18 -4.61 6.41
N ILE A 36 -8.30 -5.54 6.81
CA ILE A 36 -7.79 -6.64 6.00
C ILE A 36 -8.40 -7.91 6.57
N SER A 37 -9.50 -8.38 5.97
CA SER A 37 -10.31 -9.49 6.50
C SER A 37 -9.54 -10.81 6.63
N HIS A 38 -8.48 -10.99 5.83
CA HIS A 38 -7.64 -12.18 5.80
C HIS A 38 -6.27 -11.96 6.46
N SER A 39 -6.10 -10.89 7.26
CA SER A 39 -4.82 -10.59 7.92
C SER A 39 -4.30 -11.72 8.81
N ARG A 40 -5.21 -12.53 9.37
CA ARG A 40 -4.90 -13.73 10.17
C ARG A 40 -4.19 -14.83 9.38
N CYS A 41 -4.25 -14.80 8.05
CA CYS A 41 -3.58 -15.75 7.17
C CYS A 41 -2.18 -15.26 6.74
N LEU A 42 -1.75 -14.08 7.18
CA LEU A 42 -0.43 -13.57 6.86
C LEU A 42 0.62 -14.31 7.70
N THR A 43 1.56 -14.97 7.02
CA THR A 43 2.64 -15.71 7.66
C THR A 43 3.51 -14.80 8.52
N SER A 44 3.99 -15.31 9.65
CA SER A 44 5.05 -14.66 10.42
C SER A 44 6.29 -14.49 9.54
N LEU A 45 6.83 -13.26 9.49
CA LEU A 45 7.97 -12.91 8.64
C LEU A 45 9.20 -12.71 9.51
N SER A 46 10.36 -13.20 9.05
CA SER A 46 11.61 -13.02 9.78
C SER A 46 12.14 -11.59 9.63
N LEU A 47 12.97 -11.14 10.58
CA LEU A 47 13.68 -9.86 10.46
C LEU A 47 14.55 -9.80 9.20
N TYR A 48 15.08 -10.95 8.77
CA TYR A 48 15.87 -11.08 7.54
C TYR A 48 15.03 -10.74 6.30
N ASP A 49 13.82 -11.29 6.20
CA ASP A 49 12.90 -11.03 5.07
C ASP A 49 12.52 -9.55 4.99
N ILE A 50 12.25 -8.93 6.15
CA ILE A 50 11.92 -7.51 6.25
C ILE A 50 13.10 -6.66 5.76
N HIS A 51 14.32 -6.97 6.22
CA HIS A 51 15.51 -6.23 5.81
C HIS A 51 15.75 -6.34 4.30
N HIS A 52 15.75 -7.55 3.76
CA HIS A 52 15.96 -7.79 2.33
C HIS A 52 14.88 -7.11 1.47
N PHE A 53 13.63 -7.12 1.94
CA PHE A 53 12.55 -6.39 1.29
C PHE A 53 12.80 -4.89 1.25
N LYS A 54 13.19 -4.27 2.38
CA LYS A 54 13.47 -2.82 2.43
C LYS A 54 14.54 -2.44 1.39
N GLN A 55 15.61 -3.23 1.28
CA GLN A 55 16.68 -2.98 0.31
C GLN A 55 16.20 -3.11 -1.15
N SER A 56 15.48 -4.17 -1.47
CA SER A 56 14.89 -4.36 -2.80
C SER A 56 13.89 -3.26 -3.16
N PHE A 57 13.08 -2.83 -2.19
CA PHE A 57 12.13 -1.73 -2.36
C PHE A 57 12.85 -0.41 -2.70
N VAL A 58 13.87 -0.05 -1.93
CA VAL A 58 14.66 1.18 -2.18
C VAL A 58 15.29 1.16 -3.56
N MET A 59 15.85 0.01 -3.98
CA MET A 59 16.46 -0.15 -5.30
C MET A 59 15.45 0.10 -6.42
N GLN A 60 14.27 -0.53 -6.35
CA GLN A 60 13.21 -0.33 -7.34
C GLN A 60 12.65 1.09 -7.32
N LEU A 61 12.50 1.67 -6.13
CA LEU A 61 12.05 3.04 -5.96
C LEU A 61 13.02 4.02 -6.62
N LYS A 62 14.34 3.89 -6.38
CA LYS A 62 15.38 4.69 -7.06
C LYS A 62 15.29 4.55 -8.58
N ALA A 63 15.21 3.31 -9.07
CA ALA A 63 15.15 3.01 -10.50
C ALA A 63 13.91 3.64 -11.16
N ARG A 64 12.78 3.71 -10.46
CA ARG A 64 11.54 4.31 -10.95
C ARG A 64 11.52 5.83 -10.82
N LEU A 65 12.08 6.36 -9.74
CA LEU A 65 12.09 7.80 -9.50
C LEU A 65 12.96 8.56 -10.49
N GLN A 66 13.98 7.94 -11.13
CA GLN A 66 14.88 8.52 -12.14
C GLN A 66 15.02 10.04 -12.01
N PHE A 67 16.06 10.50 -11.32
CA PHE A 67 16.33 11.88 -10.87
C PHE A 67 16.42 12.97 -11.95
N HIS A 68 15.96 12.73 -13.18
CA HIS A 68 16.04 13.65 -14.32
C HIS A 68 14.66 14.08 -14.83
N ARG A 69 13.86 14.76 -14.01
CA ARG A 69 12.73 15.57 -14.51
C ARG A 69 12.57 16.85 -13.70
N SER A 70 12.35 17.94 -14.43
CA SER A 70 12.19 19.31 -13.94
C SER A 70 10.88 19.53 -13.16
N GLU A 71 9.97 18.54 -13.17
CA GLU A 71 8.61 18.69 -12.63
C GLU A 71 8.19 17.52 -11.72
N PRO A 72 7.47 17.80 -10.61
CA PRO A 72 6.86 16.77 -9.77
C PRO A 72 5.85 15.92 -10.55
N GLN A 73 6.08 14.61 -10.63
CA GLN A 73 5.15 13.66 -11.25
C GLN A 73 4.72 12.57 -10.26
N VAL A 74 3.47 12.11 -10.40
CA VAL A 74 2.98 10.94 -9.66
C VAL A 74 3.54 9.69 -10.31
N LYS A 75 4.34 8.92 -9.56
CA LYS A 75 4.87 7.63 -9.99
C LYS A 75 4.25 6.52 -9.15
N THR A 76 3.63 5.56 -9.82
CA THR A 76 3.10 4.34 -9.17
C THR A 76 4.13 3.24 -9.28
N LEU A 77 4.56 2.73 -8.14
CA LEU A 77 5.39 1.53 -8.06
C LEU A 77 4.48 0.33 -7.81
N LYS A 78 4.31 -0.50 -8.84
CA LYS A 78 3.65 -1.80 -8.68
C LYS A 78 4.71 -2.81 -8.22
N MET A 79 4.41 -3.48 -7.12
CA MET A 79 5.26 -4.49 -6.53
C MET A 79 4.63 -5.85 -6.82
N GLU A 80 5.10 -6.55 -7.85
CA GLU A 80 4.76 -7.96 -8.13
C GLU A 80 5.99 -8.72 -8.68
N PRO A 81 6.29 -9.95 -8.23
CA PRO A 81 5.70 -10.69 -7.11
C PRO A 81 6.37 -10.34 -5.76
N PHE A 82 5.58 -10.02 -4.73
CA PHE A 82 6.06 -9.83 -3.35
C PHE A 82 5.06 -10.38 -2.34
N SER A 83 5.53 -10.69 -1.13
CA SER A 83 4.65 -11.10 -0.03
C SER A 83 3.76 -9.93 0.41
N GLU A 84 2.45 -10.17 0.40
CA GLU A 84 1.44 -9.27 0.95
C GLU A 84 1.76 -8.87 2.40
N GLY A 85 2.24 -9.83 3.21
CA GLY A 85 2.61 -9.60 4.60
C GLY A 85 3.72 -8.56 4.77
N LEU A 86 4.73 -8.57 3.89
CA LEU A 86 5.84 -7.61 3.94
C LEU A 86 5.36 -6.18 3.67
N PHE A 87 4.44 -6.02 2.70
CA PHE A 87 3.85 -4.71 2.42
C PHE A 87 3.04 -4.20 3.61
N ILE A 88 2.23 -5.05 4.24
CA ILE A 88 1.41 -4.66 5.39
C ILE A 88 2.30 -4.29 6.58
N ILE A 89 3.29 -5.12 6.93
CA ILE A 89 4.20 -4.86 8.05
C ILE A 89 4.87 -3.48 7.93
N LEU A 90 5.27 -3.11 6.71
CA LEU A 90 6.00 -1.87 6.49
C LEU A 90 5.11 -0.64 6.42
N PHE A 91 3.92 -0.76 5.81
CA PHE A 91 3.12 0.41 5.47
C PHE A 91 1.85 0.57 6.29
N TYR A 92 1.41 -0.42 7.08
CA TYR A 92 0.11 -0.39 7.79
C TYR A 92 -0.09 0.86 8.65
N ASN A 93 0.98 1.28 9.34
CA ASN A 93 0.97 2.45 10.23
C ASN A 93 1.06 3.79 9.48
N GLU A 94 1.28 3.78 8.16
CA GLU A 94 1.31 5.01 7.40
C GLU A 94 -0.08 5.66 7.33
N PRO A 95 -0.18 7.00 7.40
CA PRO A 95 -1.46 7.71 7.37
C PRO A 95 -2.25 7.48 6.08
N THR A 96 -1.53 7.25 4.97
CA THR A 96 -2.11 7.09 3.62
C THR A 96 -2.29 5.63 3.23
N PHE A 97 -2.05 4.68 4.14
CA PHE A 97 -2.27 3.26 3.91
C PHE A 97 -3.75 2.95 3.74
N GLN A 98 -4.06 2.24 2.65
CA GLN A 98 -5.41 1.84 2.28
C GLN A 98 -5.38 0.43 1.70
N TYR A 99 -6.37 -0.38 2.07
CA TYR A 99 -6.67 -1.65 1.42
C TYR A 99 -8.06 -1.59 0.79
N SER A 100 -8.12 -1.95 -0.48
CA SER A 100 -9.39 -2.09 -1.21
C SER A 100 -9.74 -3.57 -1.38
N PRO A 101 -10.71 -4.11 -0.63
CA PRO A 101 -11.20 -5.47 -0.84
C PRO A 101 -11.77 -5.67 -2.25
N ALA A 102 -12.46 -4.65 -2.80
CA ALA A 102 -13.02 -4.73 -4.15
C ALA A 102 -11.94 -4.89 -5.22
N LYS A 103 -10.79 -4.22 -5.04
CA LYS A 103 -9.65 -4.32 -5.97
C LYS A 103 -8.62 -5.38 -5.58
N ARG A 104 -8.70 -5.93 -4.36
CA ARG A 104 -7.64 -6.72 -3.72
C ARG A 104 -6.29 -6.02 -3.83
N MET A 105 -6.26 -4.73 -3.50
CA MET A 105 -5.12 -3.86 -3.76
C MET A 105 -4.79 -3.03 -2.54
N TYR A 106 -3.50 -2.99 -2.20
CA TYR A 106 -2.96 -2.09 -1.19
C TYR A 106 -2.43 -0.82 -1.84
N THR A 107 -2.53 0.30 -1.14
CA THR A 107 -1.99 1.58 -1.60
C THR A 107 -1.44 2.35 -0.42
N CYS A 108 -0.29 2.98 -0.63
CA CYS A 108 0.29 3.96 0.28
C CYS A 108 0.83 5.11 -0.57
N LYS A 109 0.61 6.35 -0.12
CA LYS A 109 0.95 7.56 -0.89
C LYS A 109 1.95 8.41 -0.13
N PHE A 110 3.06 8.72 -0.78
CA PHE A 110 4.11 9.61 -0.28
C PHE A 110 4.22 10.82 -1.20
N LYS A 111 4.28 12.03 -0.65
CA LYS A 111 4.29 13.28 -1.43
C LYS A 111 5.33 14.26 -0.87
N GLY A 112 6.10 14.89 -1.76
CA GLY A 112 7.03 15.97 -1.42
C GLY A 112 8.12 15.55 -0.44
N SER A 113 8.69 16.55 0.26
CA SER A 113 9.73 16.37 1.29
C SER A 113 9.26 15.48 2.44
N GLN A 114 8.04 15.67 2.92
CA GLN A 114 7.47 14.84 3.99
C GLN A 114 7.41 13.35 3.60
N GLY A 115 7.02 13.07 2.36
CA GLY A 115 7.03 11.71 1.82
C GLY A 115 8.45 11.14 1.73
N TYR A 116 9.42 11.94 1.32
CA TYR A 116 10.83 11.55 1.27
C TYR A 116 11.38 11.20 2.67
N GLU A 117 11.09 12.03 3.67
CA GLU A 117 11.49 11.81 5.06
C GLU A 117 10.85 10.56 5.66
N ARG A 118 9.55 10.34 5.42
CA ARG A 118 8.87 9.12 5.89
C ARG A 118 9.44 7.86 5.28
N LEU A 119 9.74 7.87 3.99
CA LEU A 119 10.46 6.76 3.35
C LEU A 119 11.85 6.55 3.99
N GLY A 120 12.56 7.61 4.36
CA GLY A 120 13.84 7.49 5.06
C GLY A 120 13.75 6.87 6.45
N ILE A 121 12.68 7.15 7.19
CA ILE A 121 12.40 6.50 8.48
C ILE A 121 12.04 5.02 8.26
N LEU A 122 11.15 4.73 7.31
CA LEU A 122 10.73 3.36 6.99
C LEU A 122 11.90 2.46 6.58
N PHE A 123 12.86 2.98 5.82
CA PHE A 123 14.03 2.26 5.36
C PHE A 123 15.25 2.39 6.26
N GLU A 124 15.12 3.05 7.42
CA GLU A 124 16.23 3.31 8.34
C GLU A 124 17.44 3.97 7.64
N ASN A 125 17.16 4.80 6.64
CA ASN A 125 18.16 5.45 5.80
C ASN A 125 17.67 6.82 5.34
N LYS A 126 18.11 7.90 6.01
CA LYS A 126 17.73 9.28 5.66
C LYS A 126 18.19 9.71 4.27
N ASN A 127 19.27 9.10 3.76
CA ASN A 127 19.87 9.40 2.46
C ASN A 127 19.52 8.32 1.42
N TRP A 128 18.38 7.64 1.59
CA TRP A 128 17.96 6.59 0.69
C TRP A 128 17.82 7.06 -0.75
N GLY A 129 17.58 8.35 -1.03
CA GLY A 129 17.50 8.88 -2.39
C GLY A 129 18.82 9.41 -2.97
N SER A 130 19.89 9.49 -2.18
CA SER A 130 21.17 10.03 -2.67
C SER A 130 21.83 9.08 -3.67
N LYS A 131 22.44 9.64 -4.71
CA LYS A 131 23.40 8.92 -5.57
C LYS A 131 24.68 8.74 -4.74
N LYS A 132 25.13 7.50 -4.55
CA LYS A 132 26.53 7.23 -4.21
C LYS A 132 27.34 7.26 -5.50
#